data_AF-A0A372RF76-F1
#
_entry.id   AF-A0A372RF76-F1
#
_cell.length_a   1.000
_cell.length_b   1.000
_cell.length_c   1.000
_cell.angle_alpha   90.00
_cell.angle_beta   90.00
_cell.angle_gamma   90.00
#
_symmetry.space_group_name_H-M   'P 1'
#
loop_
_entity.id
_entity.type
_entity.pdbx_description
1 polymer ?
#
loop_
_entity_poly.entity_id
_entity_poly.type
_entity_poly.pdbx_seq_one_letter_code
_entity_poly.pdbx_strand_id
1 'polypeptide(L)'
;MIQTPDKNTNMFIDIRTSLFAMYLFLAGDSSALSNWAYTDNPSIAILIVLFSLLVVIYLMNLLIGLLNMEIGEDNNRVSYLVQKAEILAEIELFYLLPHQRRWQTWFPEVIHYYADVDKTRIEIERLIKEGEWDNKEFINMQEKLLEQLQIKYNPNENMAILKKLSALEKLDEKLDKLDKLEKLEEKLEKLDKLETLEKSHCEILAKLEKLLEKNAC
;
A
#
# COMPACT_ATOMS: atom_id res chain seq x y z
N MET A 1 -63.63 -11.52 2.98
CA MET A 1 -63.17 -10.12 3.12
C MET A 1 -61.90 -10.01 2.27
N ILE A 2 -61.96 -9.32 1.14
CA ILE A 2 -60.79 -9.11 0.27
C ILE A 2 -60.01 -7.96 0.90
N GLN A 3 -58.83 -8.24 1.47
CA GLN A 3 -57.94 -7.18 1.93
C GLN A 3 -57.45 -6.40 0.72
N THR A 4 -57.66 -5.09 0.72
CA THR A 4 -56.97 -4.19 -0.20
C THR A 4 -55.48 -4.20 0.17
N PRO A 5 -54.56 -4.40 -0.79
CA PRO A 5 -53.15 -4.47 -0.48
C PRO A 5 -52.69 -3.16 0.17
N ASP A 6 -52.29 -3.22 1.44
CA ASP A 6 -51.58 -2.16 2.14
C ASP A 6 -50.20 -1.93 1.50
N LYS A 7 -49.62 -0.74 1.70
CA LYS A 7 -48.30 -0.34 1.21
C LYS A 7 -47.17 -1.30 1.62
N ASN A 8 -47.39 -2.11 2.66
CA ASN A 8 -46.46 -3.14 3.15
C ASN A 8 -46.76 -4.57 2.63
N THR A 9 -47.78 -4.76 1.78
CA THR A 9 -48.18 -6.09 1.27
C THR A 9 -47.27 -6.56 0.14
N ASN A 10 -46.65 -5.67 -0.62
CA ASN A 10 -45.70 -6.05 -1.67
C ASN A 10 -44.49 -5.12 -1.64
N MET A 11 -43.34 -5.67 -1.23
CA MET A 11 -42.10 -4.91 -1.12
C MET A 11 -41.47 -4.57 -2.49
N PHE A 12 -41.95 -5.12 -3.61
CA PHE A 12 -41.42 -4.87 -4.95
C PHE A 12 -42.14 -3.75 -5.72
N ILE A 13 -43.01 -2.97 -5.06
CA ILE A 13 -43.73 -1.86 -5.70
C ILE A 13 -42.82 -0.65 -5.97
N ASP A 14 -41.90 -0.36 -5.06
CA ASP A 14 -40.95 0.75 -5.17
C ASP A 14 -39.51 0.21 -5.22
N ILE A 15 -38.62 0.92 -5.92
CA ILE A 15 -37.21 0.54 -6.06
C ILE A 15 -36.54 0.48 -4.68
N ARG A 16 -36.85 1.43 -3.78
CA ARG A 16 -36.26 1.46 -2.42
C ARG A 16 -36.64 0.23 -1.62
N THR A 17 -37.92 -0.13 -1.61
CA THR A 17 -38.42 -1.31 -0.89
C THR A 17 -37.98 -2.60 -1.56
N SER A 18 -37.84 -2.61 -2.89
CA SER A 18 -37.35 -3.76 -3.66
C SER A 18 -35.88 -4.05 -3.37
N LEU A 19 -35.04 -3.02 -3.22
CA LEU A 19 -33.64 -3.19 -2.83
C LEU A 19 -33.53 -3.75 -1.40
N PHE A 20 -34.38 -3.25 -0.49
CA PHE A 20 -34.42 -3.76 0.88
C PHE A 20 -34.90 -5.22 0.94
N ALA A 21 -35.93 -5.58 0.14
CA ALA A 21 -36.37 -6.96 -0.02
C ALA A 21 -35.26 -7.87 -0.55
N MET A 22 -34.47 -7.39 -1.50
CA MET A 22 -33.32 -8.13 -2.03
C MET A 22 -32.24 -8.36 -0.97
N TYR A 23 -31.96 -7.35 -0.14
CA TYR A 23 -31.03 -7.47 0.97
C TYR A 23 -31.50 -8.47 2.02
N LEU A 24 -32.78 -8.42 2.42
CA LEU A 24 -33.38 -9.40 3.33
C LEU A 24 -33.23 -10.82 2.80
N PHE A 25 -33.52 -11.01 1.50
CA PHE A 25 -33.38 -12.31 0.87
C PHE A 25 -31.93 -12.80 0.79
N LEU A 26 -30.97 -11.90 0.56
CA LEU A 26 -29.54 -12.21 0.60
C LEU A 26 -29.06 -12.59 2.01
N ALA A 27 -29.66 -12.02 3.05
CA ALA A 27 -29.45 -12.40 4.45
C ALA A 27 -30.20 -13.67 4.88
N GLY A 28 -30.98 -14.29 3.97
CA GLY A 28 -31.75 -15.51 4.21
C GLY A 28 -33.17 -15.30 4.72
N ASP A 29 -33.66 -14.06 4.81
CA ASP A 29 -35.04 -13.75 5.18
C ASP A 29 -35.94 -13.74 3.94
N SER A 30 -36.82 -14.75 3.85
CA SER A 30 -37.80 -14.88 2.77
C SER A 30 -39.13 -14.17 3.03
N SER A 31 -39.25 -13.38 4.10
CA SER A 31 -40.49 -12.67 4.47
C SER A 31 -40.97 -11.73 3.36
N ALA A 32 -40.06 -11.12 2.61
CA ALA A 32 -40.35 -10.26 1.46
C ALA A 32 -41.06 -11.00 0.30
N LEU A 33 -40.93 -12.33 0.24
CA LEU A 33 -41.52 -13.18 -0.80
C LEU A 33 -42.83 -13.85 -0.35
N SER A 34 -43.17 -13.77 0.95
CA SER A 34 -44.32 -14.46 1.55
C SER A 34 -45.67 -14.13 0.91
N ASN A 35 -45.82 -12.92 0.35
CA ASN A 35 -47.06 -12.45 -0.26
C ASN A 35 -47.23 -12.88 -1.73
N TRP A 36 -46.27 -13.61 -2.30
CA TRP A 36 -46.33 -14.06 -3.70
C TRP A 36 -46.80 -15.51 -3.81
N ALA A 37 -47.89 -15.73 -4.57
CA ALA A 37 -48.36 -17.07 -4.91
C ALA A 37 -47.45 -17.68 -5.99
N TYR A 38 -46.64 -18.67 -5.60
CA TYR A 38 -45.68 -19.35 -6.50
C TYR A 38 -46.35 -20.17 -7.61
N THR A 39 -47.59 -20.61 -7.39
CA THR A 39 -48.38 -21.42 -8.34
C THR A 39 -48.86 -20.63 -9.54
N ASP A 40 -49.07 -19.33 -9.37
CA ASP A 40 -49.76 -18.51 -10.36
C ASP A 40 -48.77 -17.83 -11.32
N ASN A 41 -47.48 -17.78 -10.94
CA ASN A 41 -46.43 -17.09 -11.68
C ASN A 41 -45.14 -17.92 -11.73
N PRO A 42 -45.01 -18.87 -12.69
CA PRO A 42 -43.86 -19.76 -12.77
C PRO A 42 -42.52 -19.01 -12.93
N SER A 43 -42.53 -17.85 -13.57
CA SER A 43 -41.33 -17.02 -13.75
C SER A 43 -40.73 -16.52 -12.43
N ILE A 44 -41.57 -16.17 -11.45
CA ILE A 44 -41.11 -15.71 -10.13
C ILE A 44 -40.48 -16.88 -9.36
N ALA A 45 -41.11 -18.06 -9.42
CA ALA A 45 -40.56 -19.27 -8.81
C ALA A 45 -39.17 -19.62 -9.39
N ILE A 46 -39.01 -19.56 -10.72
CA ILE A 46 -37.72 -19.79 -11.38
C ILE A 46 -36.68 -18.76 -10.93
N LEU A 47 -37.02 -17.47 -10.88
CA LEU A 47 -36.11 -16.41 -10.46
C LEU A 47 -35.64 -16.59 -9.01
N ILE A 48 -36.55 -16.95 -8.10
CA ILE A 48 -36.23 -17.22 -6.69
C ILE A 48 -35.25 -18.39 -6.58
N VAL A 49 -35.52 -19.50 -7.27
CA VAL A 49 -34.64 -20.68 -7.24
C VAL A 49 -33.25 -20.35 -7.77
N LEU A 50 -33.17 -19.66 -8.91
CA LEU A 50 -31.90 -19.24 -9.50
C LEU A 50 -31.13 -18.29 -8.59
N PHE A 51 -31.82 -17.31 -8.01
CA PHE A 51 -31.20 -16.36 -7.10
C PHE A 51 -30.70 -17.03 -5.82
N SER A 52 -31.50 -17.91 -5.19
CA SER A 52 -31.07 -18.67 -4.01
C SER A 52 -29.83 -19.52 -4.31
N LEU A 53 -29.79 -20.16 -5.49
CA LEU A 53 -28.63 -20.94 -5.92
C LEU A 53 -27.40 -20.04 -6.07
N LEU A 54 -27.54 -18.86 -6.66
CA LEU A 54 -26.45 -17.88 -6.78
C LEU A 54 -25.94 -17.43 -5.40
N VAL A 55 -26.83 -17.09 -4.45
CA VAL A 55 -26.40 -16.64 -3.11
C VAL A 55 -25.66 -17.76 -2.38
N VAL A 56 -26.23 -18.96 -2.32
CA VAL A 56 -25.66 -20.09 -1.57
C VAL A 56 -24.39 -20.63 -2.22
N ILE A 57 -24.40 -20.87 -3.53
CA ILE A 57 -23.27 -21.51 -4.22
C ILE A 57 -22.15 -20.51 -4.52
N TYR A 58 -22.49 -19.29 -4.94
CA TYR A 58 -21.49 -18.33 -5.40
C TYR A 58 -21.12 -17.33 -4.31
N LEU A 59 -22.07 -16.51 -3.84
CA LEU A 59 -21.73 -15.37 -2.96
C LEU A 59 -21.22 -15.81 -1.59
N MET A 60 -21.90 -16.74 -0.92
CA MET A 60 -21.49 -17.18 0.42
C MET A 60 -20.14 -17.90 0.38
N ASN A 61 -19.93 -18.77 -0.60
CA ASN A 61 -18.66 -19.48 -0.75
C ASN A 61 -17.52 -18.53 -1.14
N LEU A 62 -17.77 -17.55 -2.02
CA LEU A 62 -16.80 -16.52 -2.36
C LEU A 62 -16.44 -15.68 -1.13
N LEU A 63 -17.45 -15.21 -0.38
CA LEU A 63 -17.24 -14.41 0.82
C LEU A 63 -16.44 -15.16 1.88
N ILE A 64 -16.80 -16.43 2.16
CA ILE A 64 -16.04 -17.29 3.08
C ILE A 64 -14.61 -17.49 2.58
N GLY A 65 -14.40 -17.71 1.28
CA GLY A 65 -13.07 -17.86 0.69
C GLY A 65 -12.21 -16.61 0.84
N LEU A 66 -12.77 -15.43 0.55
CA LEU A 66 -12.09 -14.14 0.71
C LEU A 66 -11.77 -13.86 2.18
N LEU A 67 -12.73 -14.06 3.08
CA LEU A 67 -12.53 -13.88 4.52
C LEU A 67 -11.46 -14.83 5.06
N ASN A 68 -11.45 -16.09 4.63
CA ASN A 68 -10.46 -17.06 5.05
C ASN A 68 -9.04 -16.70 4.56
N MET A 69 -8.93 -16.09 3.37
CA MET A 69 -7.65 -15.59 2.85
C MET A 69 -7.12 -14.45 3.73
N GLU A 70 -7.94 -13.44 3.98
CA GLU A 70 -7.57 -12.27 4.80
C GLU A 70 -7.22 -12.67 6.25
N ILE A 71 -8.05 -13.52 6.87
CA ILE A 71 -7.79 -14.02 8.23
C ILE A 71 -6.49 -14.82 8.30
N GLY A 72 -6.16 -15.56 7.24
CA GLY A 72 -4.91 -16.32 7.16
C GLY A 72 -3.66 -15.42 7.15
N GLU A 73 -3.75 -14.25 6.53
CA GLU A 73 -2.66 -13.26 6.44
C GLU A 73 -2.53 -12.45 7.74
N ASP A 74 -3.65 -12.08 8.37
CA ASP A 74 -3.70 -11.22 9.55
C ASP A 74 -3.69 -11.95 10.91
N ASN A 75 -3.76 -13.29 10.95
CA ASN A 75 -3.62 -14.07 12.18
C ASN A 75 -2.15 -14.13 12.67
N ASN A 76 -1.54 -12.97 12.82
CA ASN A 76 -0.18 -12.81 13.29
C ASN A 76 -0.18 -12.45 14.78
N ARG A 77 0.32 -13.39 15.60
CA ARG A 77 0.50 -13.20 17.04
C ARG A 77 1.35 -11.96 17.38
N VAL A 78 2.28 -11.58 16.50
CA VAL A 78 3.10 -10.37 16.66
C VAL A 78 2.23 -9.12 16.54
N SER A 79 1.40 -9.03 15.49
CA SER A 79 0.48 -7.90 15.29
C SER A 79 -0.48 -7.74 16.48
N TYR A 80 -1.00 -8.86 17.02
CA TYR A 80 -1.81 -8.84 18.24
C TYR A 80 -1.06 -8.24 19.44
N LEU A 81 0.19 -8.64 19.68
CA LEU A 81 0.97 -8.14 20.82
C LEU A 81 1.35 -6.67 20.66
N VAL A 82 1.65 -6.23 19.42
CA VAL A 82 1.92 -4.82 19.11
C VAL A 82 0.68 -3.97 19.38
N GLN A 83 -0.48 -4.35 18.83
CA GLN A 83 -1.74 -3.64 19.08
C GLN A 83 -2.10 -3.62 20.57
N LYS A 84 -1.88 -4.73 21.27
CA LYS A 84 -2.09 -4.80 22.71
C LYS A 84 -1.17 -3.84 23.48
N ALA A 85 0.10 -3.73 23.09
CA ALA A 85 1.05 -2.81 23.71
C ALA A 85 0.68 -1.35 23.44
N GLU A 86 0.24 -1.03 22.23
CA GLU A 86 -0.22 0.29 21.83
C GLU A 86 -1.45 0.73 22.66
N ILE A 87 -2.48 -0.13 22.75
CA ILE A 87 -3.67 0.14 23.56
C ILE A 87 -3.31 0.30 25.04
N LEU A 88 -2.41 -0.53 25.56
CA LEU A 88 -1.95 -0.42 26.95
C LEU A 88 -1.22 0.91 27.21
N ALA A 89 -0.36 1.36 26.30
CA ALA A 89 0.33 2.64 26.39
C ALA A 89 -0.65 3.82 26.33
N GLU A 90 -1.69 3.73 25.49
CA GLU A 90 -2.74 4.75 25.41
C GLU A 90 -3.53 4.84 26.72
N ILE A 91 -3.94 3.70 27.27
CA ILE A 91 -4.61 3.63 28.58
C ILE A 91 -3.72 4.23 29.68
N GLU A 92 -2.44 3.85 29.70
CA GLU A 92 -1.47 4.34 30.68
C GLU A 92 -1.27 5.86 30.61
N LEU A 93 -1.21 6.42 29.41
CA LEU A 93 -0.92 7.82 29.19
C LEU A 93 -2.15 8.72 29.45
N PHE A 94 -3.33 8.31 29.00
CA PHE A 94 -4.51 9.19 28.98
C PHE A 94 -5.56 8.90 30.07
N TYR A 95 -5.63 7.68 30.59
CA TYR A 95 -6.77 7.25 31.40
C TYR A 95 -6.43 6.90 32.86
N LEU A 96 -5.15 6.87 33.25
CA LEU A 96 -4.73 6.40 34.58
C LEU A 96 -3.97 7.44 35.40
N LEU A 97 -4.21 7.41 36.72
CA LEU A 97 -3.47 8.20 37.70
C LEU A 97 -2.06 7.63 37.95
N PRO A 98 -1.07 8.46 38.35
CA PRO A 98 0.31 8.02 38.56
C PRO A 98 0.49 6.86 39.56
N HIS A 99 -0.45 6.66 40.48
CA HIS A 99 -0.39 5.53 41.42
C HIS A 99 -0.89 4.22 40.80
N GLN A 100 -1.86 4.26 39.88
CA GLN A 100 -2.44 3.08 39.23
C GLN A 100 -1.46 2.47 38.21
N ARG A 101 -0.68 3.33 37.55
CA ARG A 101 0.39 2.96 36.62
C ARG A 101 1.45 2.04 37.23
N ARG A 102 1.68 2.14 38.55
CA ARG A 102 2.71 1.35 39.26
C ARG A 102 2.25 -0.04 39.68
N TRP A 103 1.01 -0.43 39.36
CA TRP A 103 0.51 -1.78 39.66
C TRP A 103 0.95 -2.76 38.59
N GLN A 104 2.09 -3.42 38.83
CA GLN A 104 2.66 -4.43 37.94
C GLN A 104 1.70 -5.57 37.58
N THR A 105 0.74 -5.89 38.46
CA THR A 105 -0.28 -6.90 38.21
C THR A 105 -1.24 -6.50 37.08
N TRP A 106 -1.45 -5.20 36.87
CA TRP A 106 -2.36 -4.66 35.85
C TRP A 106 -1.60 -4.15 34.62
N PHE A 107 -0.40 -3.60 34.82
CA PHE A 107 0.47 -3.09 33.76
C PHE A 107 1.84 -3.77 33.86
N PRO A 108 2.06 -4.86 33.13
CA PRO A 108 3.35 -5.53 33.13
C PRO A 108 4.41 -4.65 32.45
N GLU A 109 5.61 -4.64 33.01
CA GLU A 109 6.75 -3.89 32.45
C GLU A 109 7.25 -4.50 31.13
N VAL A 110 7.07 -5.80 30.95
CA VAL A 110 7.52 -6.55 29.76
C VAL A 110 6.43 -7.49 29.24
N ILE A 111 6.33 -7.59 27.92
CA ILE A 111 5.44 -8.53 27.23
C ILE A 111 6.31 -9.64 26.63
N HIS A 112 6.07 -10.88 27.05
CA HIS A 112 6.82 -12.03 26.55
C HIS A 112 6.28 -12.52 25.20
N TYR A 113 7.17 -12.66 24.22
CA TYR A 113 6.89 -13.34 22.96
C TYR A 113 7.81 -14.55 22.81
N TYR A 114 7.24 -15.68 22.40
CA TYR A 114 7.98 -16.88 22.10
C TYR A 114 8.23 -16.91 20.59
N ALA A 115 9.51 -16.88 20.21
CA ALA A 115 9.95 -17.02 18.84
C ALA A 115 10.66 -18.37 18.66
N ASP A 116 10.45 -18.99 17.50
CA ASP A 116 11.16 -20.20 17.11
C ASP A 116 12.61 -19.86 16.74
N VAL A 117 13.57 -20.50 17.39
CA VAL A 117 15.01 -20.20 17.27
C VAL A 117 15.50 -20.34 15.83
N ASP A 118 15.04 -21.35 15.10
CA ASP A 118 15.51 -21.62 13.74
C ASP A 118 14.91 -20.64 12.75
N LYS A 119 13.60 -20.35 12.87
CA LYS A 119 12.94 -19.30 12.06
C LYS A 119 13.56 -17.94 12.31
N THR A 120 13.84 -17.60 13.58
CA THR A 120 14.48 -16.34 13.94
C THR A 120 15.89 -16.25 13.36
N ARG A 121 16.67 -17.33 13.37
CA ARG A 121 18.01 -17.34 12.76
C ARG A 121 17.95 -17.05 11.27
N ILE A 122 17.07 -17.74 10.54
CA ILE A 122 16.90 -17.56 9.09
C ILE A 122 16.53 -16.11 8.76
N GLU A 123 15.60 -15.53 9.53
CA GLU A 123 15.12 -14.18 9.29
C GLU A 123 16.18 -13.12 9.59
N ILE A 124 16.95 -13.28 10.67
CA ILE A 124 18.05 -12.37 10.99
C ILE A 124 19.14 -12.42 9.91
N GLU A 125 19.48 -13.61 9.42
CA GLU A 125 20.42 -13.75 8.30
C GLU A 125 19.91 -13.08 7.01
N ARG A 126 18.60 -13.13 6.76
CA ARG A 126 17.94 -12.41 5.65
C ARG A 126 18.09 -10.89 5.82
N LEU A 127 17.72 -10.36 6.98
CA LEU A 127 17.82 -8.93 7.31
C LEU A 127 19.26 -8.41 7.20
N ILE A 128 20.24 -9.21 7.62
CA ILE A 128 21.66 -8.88 7.49
C ILE A 128 22.07 -8.78 6.03
N LYS A 129 21.64 -9.73 5.18
CA LYS A 129 21.96 -9.73 3.74
C LYS A 129 21.32 -8.54 3.01
N GLU A 130 20.11 -8.17 3.40
CA GLU A 130 19.38 -7.05 2.81
C GLU A 130 19.82 -5.69 3.37
N GLY A 131 20.62 -5.68 4.44
CA GLY A 131 21.12 -4.45 5.08
C GLY A 131 20.10 -3.77 5.99
N GLU A 132 18.98 -4.43 6.30
CA GLU A 132 17.90 -3.93 7.16
C GLU A 132 18.15 -4.17 8.66
N TRP A 133 19.18 -4.94 9.00
CA TRP A 133 19.47 -5.34 10.38
C TRP A 133 20.00 -4.21 11.29
N ASP A 134 20.75 -3.25 10.74
CA ASP A 134 21.44 -2.23 11.54
C ASP A 134 20.48 -1.12 12.03
N ASN A 135 19.84 -1.33 13.18
CA ASN A 135 19.03 -0.32 13.88
C ASN A 135 19.84 0.32 15.02
N LYS A 136 19.96 1.65 14.99
CA LYS A 136 20.75 2.43 15.98
C LYS A 136 20.13 2.47 17.38
N GLU A 137 18.83 2.21 17.52
CA GLU A 137 18.12 2.34 18.80
C GLU A 137 18.34 1.15 19.74
N PHE A 138 18.61 -0.06 19.23
CA PHE A 138 18.59 -1.29 20.01
C PHE A 138 19.88 -2.14 19.92
N ILE A 139 21.03 -1.50 19.69
CA ILE A 139 22.33 -2.16 19.46
C ILE A 139 22.65 -3.25 20.52
N ASN A 140 22.53 -2.91 21.81
CA ASN A 140 22.84 -3.84 22.91
C ASN A 140 21.90 -5.07 22.93
N MET A 141 20.62 -4.89 22.55
CA MET A 141 19.68 -6.01 22.46
C MET A 141 19.96 -6.89 21.26
N GLN A 142 20.34 -6.29 20.12
CA GLN A 142 20.73 -7.02 18.91
C GLN A 142 21.98 -7.87 19.13
N GLU A 143 23.02 -7.31 19.78
CA GLU A 143 24.24 -8.05 20.11
C GLU A 143 23.96 -9.27 20.99
N LYS A 144 23.16 -9.10 22.05
CA LYS A 144 22.73 -10.21 22.93
C LYS A 144 21.93 -11.26 22.17
N LEU A 145 21.05 -10.85 21.26
CA LEU A 145 20.25 -11.77 20.45
C LEU A 145 21.13 -12.59 19.51
N LEU A 146 22.11 -11.97 18.85
CA LEU A 146 23.09 -12.64 18.00
C LEU A 146 23.94 -13.65 18.79
N GLU A 147 24.36 -13.28 20.00
CA GLU A 147 25.09 -14.15 20.92
C GLU A 147 24.24 -15.38 21.31
N GLN A 148 22.99 -15.16 21.72
CA GLN A 148 22.06 -16.23 22.08
C GLN A 148 21.74 -17.17 20.91
N LEU A 149 21.62 -16.64 19.69
CA LEU A 149 21.34 -17.42 18.48
C LEU A 149 22.58 -18.04 17.84
N GLN A 150 23.77 -17.73 18.39
CA GLN A 150 25.10 -18.16 17.91
C GLN A 150 25.39 -17.74 16.47
N ILE A 151 24.88 -16.57 16.06
CA ILE A 151 25.10 -16.02 14.71
C ILE A 151 26.40 -15.22 14.73
N LYS A 152 27.35 -15.58 13.86
CA LYS A 152 28.57 -14.78 13.67
C LYS A 152 28.27 -13.57 12.81
N TYR A 153 28.02 -12.43 13.45
CA TYR A 153 27.84 -11.14 12.80
C TYR A 153 28.99 -10.20 13.18
N ASN A 154 29.69 -9.64 12.18
CA ASN A 154 30.73 -8.65 12.41
C ASN A 154 30.22 -7.26 11.99
N PRO A 155 29.74 -6.43 12.95
CA PRO A 155 29.12 -5.14 12.64
C PRO A 155 30.10 -4.17 11.94
N ASN A 156 31.40 -4.29 12.20
CA ASN A 156 32.41 -3.41 11.60
C ASN A 156 32.60 -3.61 10.09
N GLU A 157 32.41 -4.83 9.60
CA GLU A 157 32.57 -5.15 8.19
C GLU A 157 31.38 -4.65 7.37
N ASN A 158 30.16 -4.86 7.89
CA ASN A 158 28.94 -4.39 7.24
C ASN A 158 28.76 -2.88 7.31
N MET A 159 29.16 -2.23 8.42
CA MET A 159 29.19 -0.76 8.49
C MET A 159 30.16 -0.16 7.46
N ALA A 160 31.28 -0.84 7.17
CA ALA A 160 32.21 -0.43 6.11
C ALA A 160 31.60 -0.64 4.72
N ILE A 161 30.83 -1.72 4.50
CA ILE A 161 30.10 -1.97 3.25
C ILE A 161 28.98 -0.95 3.04
N LEU A 162 28.16 -0.65 4.05
CA LEU A 162 27.09 0.37 3.98
C LEU A 162 27.64 1.76 3.70
N LYS A 163 28.74 2.15 4.36
CA LYS A 163 29.43 3.42 4.05
C LYS A 163 29.90 3.45 2.59
N LYS A 164 30.47 2.36 2.08
CA LYS A 164 30.88 2.26 0.67
C LYS A 164 29.68 2.32 -0.28
N LEU A 165 28.56 1.67 0.03
CA LEU A 165 27.33 1.71 -0.77
C LEU A 165 26.73 3.12 -0.83
N SER A 166 26.60 3.82 0.30
CA SER A 166 26.12 5.21 0.33
C SER A 166 27.06 6.19 -0.40
N ALA A 167 28.35 5.88 -0.46
CA ALA A 167 29.33 6.65 -1.22
C ALA A 167 29.23 6.39 -2.73
N LEU A 168 28.92 5.15 -3.13
CA LEU A 168 28.65 4.77 -4.53
C LEU A 168 27.38 5.44 -5.06
N GLU A 169 26.30 5.45 -4.29
CA GLU A 169 25.04 6.10 -4.68
C GLU A 169 25.21 7.62 -4.90
N LYS A 170 25.97 8.29 -4.02
CA LYS A 170 26.34 9.70 -4.21
C LYS A 170 27.24 9.96 -5.41
N LEU A 171 28.01 8.96 -5.84
CA LEU A 171 28.85 9.05 -7.03
C LEU A 171 28.01 8.92 -8.30
N ASP A 172 27.03 8.02 -8.28
CA ASP A 172 26.09 7.78 -9.38
C ASP A 172 25.23 9.01 -9.66
N GLU A 173 24.66 9.65 -8.63
CA GLU A 173 23.93 10.92 -8.79
C GLU A 173 24.79 12.06 -9.36
N LYS A 174 26.10 12.05 -9.06
CA LYS A 174 27.04 13.04 -9.60
C LYS A 174 27.35 12.76 -11.06
N LEU A 175 27.44 11.48 -11.45
CA LEU A 175 27.66 11.06 -12.83
C LEU A 175 26.48 11.49 -13.71
N ASP A 176 25.24 11.28 -13.26
CA ASP A 176 24.02 11.73 -13.93
C ASP A 176 23.96 13.25 -14.16
N LYS A 177 24.49 14.03 -13.22
CA LYS A 177 24.58 15.50 -13.35
C LYS A 177 25.65 15.90 -14.36
N LEU A 178 26.75 15.13 -14.44
CA LEU A 178 27.84 15.36 -15.39
C LEU A 178 27.38 15.10 -16.83
N ASP A 179 26.65 14.00 -17.07
CA ASP A 179 26.08 13.66 -18.38
C ASP A 179 25.12 14.74 -18.89
N LYS A 180 24.40 15.41 -17.99
CA LYS A 180 23.52 16.54 -18.35
C LYS A 180 24.31 17.79 -18.73
N LEU A 181 25.44 18.04 -18.07
CA LEU A 181 26.33 19.15 -18.39
C LEU A 181 27.01 18.95 -19.74
N GLU A 182 27.49 17.73 -20.04
CA GLU A 182 28.11 17.40 -21.33
C GLU A 182 27.13 17.63 -22.51
N LYS A 183 25.86 17.22 -22.35
CA LYS A 183 24.80 17.51 -23.34
C LYS A 183 24.49 19.00 -23.51
N LEU A 184 24.68 19.80 -22.46
CA LEU A 184 24.49 21.25 -22.50
C LEU A 184 25.66 21.93 -23.23
N GLU A 185 26.88 21.47 -22.97
CA GLU A 185 28.10 21.95 -23.63
C GLU A 185 28.05 21.66 -25.14
N GLU A 186 27.60 20.47 -25.55
CA GLU A 186 27.42 20.12 -26.97
C GLU A 186 26.35 20.98 -27.67
N LYS A 187 25.31 21.41 -26.93
CA LYS A 187 24.30 22.35 -27.44
C LYS A 187 24.84 23.76 -27.57
N LEU A 188 25.67 24.20 -26.62
CA LEU A 188 26.32 25.51 -26.64
C LEU A 188 27.23 25.64 -27.87
N GLU A 189 28.03 24.60 -28.15
CA GLU A 189 28.92 24.60 -29.31
C GLU A 189 28.16 24.64 -30.65
N LYS A 190 26.97 24.02 -30.72
CA LYS A 190 26.08 24.13 -31.90
C LYS A 190 25.51 25.54 -32.06
N LEU A 191 25.26 26.24 -30.96
CA LEU A 191 24.75 27.62 -30.97
C LEU A 191 25.82 28.61 -31.45
N ASP A 192 27.06 28.46 -30.98
CA ASP A 192 28.20 29.28 -31.41
C ASP A 192 28.43 29.17 -32.93
N LYS A 193 28.34 27.95 -33.48
CA LYS A 193 28.41 27.72 -34.94
C LYS A 193 27.29 28.46 -35.68
N LEU A 194 26.10 28.57 -35.10
CA LEU A 194 24.98 29.29 -35.71
C LEU A 194 25.18 30.82 -35.68
N GLU A 195 25.72 31.35 -34.58
CA GLU A 195 26.05 32.78 -34.45
C GLU A 195 27.14 33.19 -35.47
N THR A 196 28.15 32.35 -35.69
CA THR A 196 29.17 32.61 -36.73
C THR A 196 28.58 32.63 -38.13
N LEU A 197 27.60 31.76 -38.41
CA LEU A 197 26.90 31.73 -39.70
C LEU A 197 26.04 32.99 -39.88
N GLU A 198 25.33 33.43 -38.84
CA GLU A 198 24.53 34.65 -38.88
C GLU A 198 25.41 35.88 -39.16
N LYS A 199 26.56 36.01 -38.48
CA LYS A 199 27.54 37.08 -38.77
C LYS A 199 28.01 37.05 -40.23
N SER A 200 28.27 35.87 -40.77
CA SER A 200 28.67 35.72 -42.17
C SER A 200 27.55 36.14 -43.15
N HIS A 201 26.30 35.84 -42.83
CA HIS A 201 25.14 36.27 -43.62
C HIS A 201 24.96 37.79 -43.58
N CYS A 202 25.12 38.43 -42.42
CA CYS A 202 25.07 39.89 -42.30
C CYS A 202 26.16 40.58 -43.14
N GLU A 203 27.38 40.04 -43.18
CA GLU A 203 28.43 40.56 -44.05
C GLU A 203 28.09 40.42 -45.54
N ILE A 204 27.47 39.30 -45.94
CA ILE A 204 27.05 39.07 -47.32
C ILE A 204 25.94 40.05 -47.72
N LEU A 205 24.95 40.28 -46.85
CA LEU A 205 23.87 41.24 -47.09
C LEU A 205 24.41 42.67 -47.23
N ALA A 206 25.33 43.08 -46.35
CA ALA A 206 25.98 44.39 -46.44
C ALA A 206 26.80 44.56 -47.74
N LYS A 207 27.39 43.47 -48.27
CA LYS A 207 28.08 43.48 -49.57
C LYS A 207 27.09 43.58 -50.74
N LEU A 208 25.93 42.93 -50.66
CA LEU A 208 24.88 42.98 -51.67
C LEU A 208 24.21 44.36 -51.77
N GLU A 209 23.91 45.00 -50.63
CA GLU A 209 23.37 46.37 -50.61
C GLU A 209 24.31 47.35 -51.32
N LYS A 210 25.61 47.28 -51.03
CA LYS A 210 26.63 48.10 -51.71
C LYS A 210 26.71 47.86 -53.22
N LEU A 211 26.37 46.67 -53.69
CA LEU A 211 26.35 46.36 -55.13
C LEU A 211 25.07 46.89 -55.81
N LEU A 212 23.92 46.82 -55.13
CA LEU A 212 22.67 47.39 -55.62
C LEU A 212 22.74 48.91 -55.73
N GLU A 213 23.32 49.59 -54.74
CA GLU A 213 23.54 51.05 -54.79
C GLU A 213 24.46 51.45 -55.94
N LYS A 214 25.49 50.64 -56.25
CA LYS A 214 26.39 50.90 -57.38
C LYS A 214 25.77 50.68 -58.75
N ASN A 215 24.79 49.79 -58.86
CA ASN A 215 24.13 49.46 -60.14
C ASN A 215 22.88 50.31 -60.42
N ALA A 216 22.41 51.11 -59.45
CA ALA A 216 21.27 52.02 -59.59
C ALA A 216 21.67 53.45 -60.05
N CYS A 217 22.94 53.67 -60.36
CA CYS A 217 23.51 54.91 -60.90
C CYS A 217 23.95 54.69 -62.35
#